data_AF-A0A4Q3RSR1-F1
#
_entry.id   AF-A0A4Q3RSR1-F1
#
_cell.length_a   1.000
_cell.length_b   1.000
_cell.length_c   1.000
_cell.angle_alpha   90.00
_cell.angle_beta   90.00
_cell.angle_gamma   90.00
#
_symmetry.space_group_name_H-M   'P 1'
#
loop_
_entity.id
_entity.type
_entity.pdbx_description
1 polymer ?
#
loop_
_entity_poly.entity_id
_entity_poly.type
_entity_poly.pdbx_seq_one_letter_code
_entity_poly.pdbx_strand_id
1 'polypeptide(L)'
;MKLPCIKGRIERLYLRAIHGVDVMAIYGIRDMAALEILSETGTDLSKWPSAKHFVSWLNLCPNNKISGGKIISSMLLKKVPNIASQAFRHAANAVGRSDNWLGD
;
A
#
# COMPACT_ATOMS: atom_id res chain seq x y z
N MET A 1 -17.73 9.44 -24.66
CA MET A 1 -18.55 9.43 -23.43
C MET A 1 -18.21 8.15 -22.65
N LYS A 2 -17.26 8.21 -21.70
CA LYS A 2 -16.77 7.03 -20.98
C LYS A 2 -17.78 6.74 -19.86
N LEU A 3 -18.52 5.64 -19.98
CA LEU A 3 -19.45 5.21 -18.94
C LEU A 3 -18.70 5.15 -17.59
N PRO A 4 -19.19 5.81 -16.52
CA PRO A 4 -18.61 5.61 -15.20
C PRO A 4 -18.83 4.14 -14.85
N CYS A 5 -17.72 3.41 -14.73
CA CYS A 5 -17.69 2.01 -14.34
C CYS A 5 -18.51 1.84 -13.04
N ILE A 6 -19.67 1.19 -13.16
CA ILE A 6 -20.60 0.90 -12.05
C ILE A 6 -19.95 -0.03 -11.01
N LYS A 7 -18.81 -0.64 -11.37
CA LYS A 7 -18.09 -1.70 -10.67
C LYS A 7 -17.29 -1.29 -9.43
N GLY A 8 -17.26 -0.01 -9.05
CA GLY A 8 -16.49 0.48 -7.89
C GLY A 8 -17.26 1.41 -6.95
N ARG A 9 -18.59 1.50 -7.09
CA ARG A 9 -19.42 2.40 -6.26
C ARG A 9 -19.67 1.81 -4.87
N ILE A 10 -19.82 0.48 -4.77
CA ILE A 10 -20.18 -0.18 -3.53
C ILE A 10 -18.95 -0.32 -2.63
N GLU A 11 -17.83 -0.84 -3.14
CA GLU A 11 -16.58 -1.00 -2.38
C GLU A 11 -16.11 0.33 -1.80
N ARG A 12 -16.19 1.41 -2.61
CA ARG A 12 -15.83 2.76 -2.17
C ARG A 12 -16.65 3.24 -0.98
N LEU A 13 -17.96 2.99 -0.99
CA LEU A 13 -18.86 3.39 0.11
C LEU A 13 -18.52 2.63 1.39
N TYR A 14 -18.27 1.32 1.30
CA TYR A 14 -17.88 0.50 2.44
C TYR A 14 -16.52 0.93 3.02
N LEU A 15 -15.51 1.12 2.18
CA LEU A 15 -14.18 1.56 2.62
C LEU A 15 -14.23 2.95 3.27
N ARG A 16 -15.04 3.86 2.71
CA ARG A 16 -15.25 5.19 3.29
C ARG A 16 -15.98 5.15 4.62
N ALA A 17 -16.94 4.24 4.80
CA ALA A 17 -17.62 4.07 6.08
C ALA A 17 -16.68 3.51 7.16
N ILE A 18 -15.78 2.60 6.77
CA ILE A 18 -14.82 1.96 7.69
C ILE A 18 -13.68 2.91 8.08
N HIS A 19 -13.03 3.53 7.11
CA HIS A 19 -11.86 4.38 7.35
C HIS A 19 -12.21 5.87 7.61
N GLY A 20 -13.46 6.28 7.35
CA GLY A 20 -13.88 7.68 7.39
C GLY A 20 -13.36 8.53 6.21
N VAL A 21 -12.46 7.99 5.40
CA VAL A 21 -11.80 8.66 4.28
C VAL A 21 -11.90 7.84 2.99
N ASP A 22 -11.89 8.51 1.84
CA ASP A 22 -11.93 7.83 0.54
C ASP A 22 -10.51 7.39 0.12
N VAL A 23 -10.14 6.16 0.49
CA VAL A 23 -8.83 5.56 0.18
C VAL A 23 -8.62 5.37 -1.34
N MET A 24 -9.71 5.22 -2.09
CA MET A 24 -9.68 5.05 -3.55
C MET A 24 -9.54 6.37 -4.31
N ALA A 25 -9.54 7.51 -3.60
CA ALA A 25 -9.17 8.80 -4.19
C ALA A 25 -7.67 8.87 -4.51
N ILE A 26 -6.85 8.03 -3.89
CA ILE A 26 -5.41 7.95 -4.14
C ILE A 26 -5.19 7.24 -5.48
N TYR A 27 -4.44 7.88 -6.38
CA TYR A 27 -4.07 7.28 -7.66
C TYR A 27 -3.35 5.96 -7.44
N GLY A 28 -3.66 4.96 -8.28
CA GLY A 28 -3.07 3.62 -8.23
C GLY A 28 -3.68 2.65 -7.22
N ILE A 29 -4.45 3.12 -6.22
CA ILE A 29 -5.22 2.22 -5.35
C ILE A 29 -6.53 1.85 -6.05
N ARG A 30 -6.71 0.55 -6.31
CA ARG A 30 -7.94 -0.03 -6.87
C ARG A 30 -8.75 -0.71 -5.78
N ASP A 31 -10.01 -0.97 -6.08
CA ASP A 31 -11.02 -1.57 -5.18
C ASP A 31 -10.49 -2.85 -4.51
N MET A 32 -9.92 -3.76 -5.32
CA MET A 32 -9.32 -5.01 -4.83
C MET A 32 -8.10 -4.77 -3.93
N ALA A 33 -7.19 -3.87 -4.31
CA ALA A 33 -6.00 -3.58 -3.53
C ALA A 33 -6.36 -2.95 -2.16
N ALA A 34 -7.38 -2.10 -2.12
CA ALA A 34 -7.87 -1.52 -0.88
C ALA A 34 -8.49 -2.58 0.05
N LEU A 35 -9.26 -3.52 -0.51
CA LEU A 35 -9.83 -4.63 0.25
C LEU A 35 -8.76 -5.61 0.75
N GLU A 36 -7.77 -5.93 -0.07
CA GLU A 36 -6.61 -6.77 0.30
C GLU A 36 -5.80 -6.15 1.45
N ILE A 37 -5.55 -4.83 1.39
CA ILE A 37 -4.89 -4.10 2.47
C ILE A 37 -5.75 -4.14 3.73
N LEU A 38 -7.06 -3.91 3.61
CA LEU A 38 -7.98 -3.96 4.75
C LEU A 38 -8.04 -5.36 5.37
N SER A 39 -8.05 -6.42 4.58
CA SER A 39 -8.11 -7.80 5.09
C SER A 39 -6.84 -8.20 5.86
N GLU A 40 -5.68 -7.71 5.44
CA GLU A 40 -4.40 -8.01 6.06
C GLU A 40 -4.11 -7.13 7.28
N THR A 41 -4.45 -5.85 7.18
CA THR A 41 -4.10 -4.85 8.19
C THR A 41 -5.16 -4.77 9.29
N GLY A 42 -6.42 -5.00 8.91
CA GLY A 42 -7.60 -4.70 9.73
C GLY A 42 -7.91 -3.20 9.76
N THR A 43 -8.90 -2.83 10.57
CA THR A 43 -9.29 -1.43 10.79
C THR A 43 -8.38 -0.72 11.79
N ASP A 44 -7.69 -1.47 12.64
CA ASP A 44 -6.83 -0.95 13.67
C ASP A 44 -5.35 -0.94 13.24
N LEU A 45 -4.86 0.26 12.93
CA LEU A 45 -3.47 0.53 12.58
C LEU A 45 -2.59 0.80 13.81
N SER A 46 -3.16 0.83 15.03
CA SER A 46 -2.40 1.12 16.25
C SER A 46 -1.35 0.05 16.61
N LYS A 47 -1.45 -1.13 16.00
CA LYS A 47 -0.45 -2.22 16.10
C LYS A 47 0.95 -1.77 15.68
N TRP A 48 1.06 -0.76 14.82
CA TRP A 48 2.33 -0.17 14.42
C TRP A 48 2.51 1.21 15.08
N PRO A 49 3.61 1.43 15.83
CA PRO A 49 3.82 2.69 16.55
C PRO A 49 4.14 3.86 15.62
N SER A 50 4.57 3.61 14.37
CA SER A 50 4.72 4.65 13.36
C SER A 50 4.60 4.11 11.95
N ALA A 51 4.34 5.00 10.99
CA ALA A 51 4.30 4.66 9.57
C ALA A 51 5.59 3.96 9.09
N LYS A 52 6.76 4.28 9.67
CA LYS A 52 8.02 3.61 9.34
C LYS A 52 8.00 2.13 9.72
N HIS A 53 7.40 1.79 10.86
CA HIS A 53 7.26 0.40 11.30
C HIS A 53 6.29 -0.36 10.40
N PHE A 54 5.21 0.30 9.97
CA PHE A 54 4.26 -0.28 9.01
C PHE A 54 4.93 -0.60 7.66
N VAL A 55 5.66 0.35 7.08
CA VAL A 55 6.35 0.16 5.79
C VAL A 55 7.49 -0.87 5.91
N SER A 56 8.16 -0.95 7.06
CA SER A 56 9.14 -2.00 7.35
C SER A 56 8.49 -3.38 7.48
N TRP A 57 7.30 -3.49 8.09
CA TRP A 57 6.54 -4.74 8.16
C TRP A 57 6.10 -5.21 6.77
N LEU A 58 5.68 -4.28 5.92
CA LEU A 58 5.38 -4.53 4.50
C LEU A 58 6.63 -4.81 3.66
N ASN A 59 7.85 -4.78 4.21
CA ASN A 59 9.09 -5.06 3.47
C ASN A 59 9.17 -4.24 2.15
N LEU A 60 8.76 -2.96 2.23
CA LEU A 60 8.87 -1.99 1.15
C LEU A 60 10.14 -1.15 1.28
N CYS A 61 10.64 -0.97 2.51
CA CYS A 61 11.92 -0.33 2.77
C CYS A 61 13.07 -1.35 2.85
N PRO A 62 14.25 -1.04 2.28
CA PRO A 62 15.45 -1.86 2.42
C PRO A 62 15.86 -1.98 3.89
N ASN A 63 16.39 -3.15 4.27
CA ASN A 63 16.89 -3.38 5.62
C ASN A 63 18.40 -3.09 5.69
N ASN A 64 18.77 -1.94 6.24
CA ASN A 64 20.17 -1.55 6.42
C ASN A 64 20.76 -2.22 7.67
N LYS A 65 21.49 -3.31 7.47
CA LYS A 65 22.27 -3.98 8.51
C LYS A 65 23.61 -3.28 8.68
N ILE A 66 23.78 -2.56 9.78
CA ILE A 66 25.01 -1.85 10.13
C ILE A 66 25.70 -2.59 11.29
N SER A 67 26.98 -2.91 11.14
CA SER A 67 27.82 -3.40 12.24
C SER A 67 29.17 -2.71 12.18
N GLY A 68 29.71 -2.33 13.34
CA GLY A 68 30.99 -1.61 13.43
C GLY A 68 31.05 -0.32 12.60
N GLY A 69 29.91 0.35 12.38
CA GLY A 69 29.83 1.57 11.56
C GLY A 69 29.80 1.33 10.04
N LYS A 70 29.84 0.07 9.57
CA LYS A 70 29.77 -0.28 8.14
C LYS A 70 28.45 -0.96 7.79
N ILE A 71 27.85 -0.59 6.65
CA ILE A 71 26.69 -1.29 6.08
C ILE A 71 27.16 -2.64 5.55
N ILE A 72 26.69 -3.72 6.16
CA ILE A 72 26.94 -5.11 5.72
C ILE A 72 25.94 -5.50 4.63
N SER A 73 24.70 -5.02 4.72
CA SER A 73 23.66 -5.29 3.72
C SER A 73 22.60 -4.20 3.76
N SER A 74 22.08 -3.83 2.59
CA SER A 74 20.93 -2.94 2.40
C SER A 74 19.82 -3.63 1.60
N MET A 75 19.84 -4.95 1.49
CA MET A 75 18.88 -5.68 0.67
C MET A 75 17.52 -5.78 1.37
N LEU A 76 16.46 -5.85 0.56
CA LEU A 76 15.13 -6.24 1.04
C LEU A 76 15.17 -7.67 1.58
N LEU A 77 14.36 -7.95 2.60
CA LEU A 77 14.29 -9.29 3.16
C LEU A 77 13.71 -10.24 2.11
N LYS A 78 14.38 -11.38 1.86
CA LYS A 78 13.85 -12.49 1.06
C LYS A 78 12.80 -13.27 1.86
N LYS A 79 11.68 -12.63 2.17
CA LYS A 79 10.50 -13.26 2.75
C LYS A 79 9.38 -13.27 1.73
N VAL A 80 8.48 -14.25 1.82
CA VAL A 80 7.22 -14.24 1.06
C VAL A 80 6.52 -12.92 1.39
N PRO A 81 6.28 -12.05 0.39
CA PRO A 81 5.64 -10.77 0.65
C PRO A 81 4.19 -11.02 1.06
N ASN A 82 3.72 -10.35 2.11
CA ASN A 82 2.31 -10.40 2.48
C ASN A 82 1.46 -9.80 1.34
N ILE A 83 0.16 -10.09 1.34
CA ILE A 83 -0.73 -9.67 0.26
C ILE A 83 -0.78 -8.14 0.19
N ALA A 84 -0.81 -7.46 1.34
CA ALA A 84 -0.74 -6.00 1.42
C ALA A 84 0.52 -5.41 0.74
N SER A 85 1.70 -6.01 0.93
CA SER A 85 2.95 -5.61 0.28
C SER A 85 2.84 -5.70 -1.23
N GLN A 86 2.21 -6.76 -1.73
CA GLN A 86 1.99 -6.95 -3.16
C GLN A 86 1.01 -5.90 -3.68
N ALA A 87 -0.11 -5.67 -2.98
CA ALA A 87 -1.09 -4.64 -3.30
C ALA A 87 -0.44 -3.24 -3.38
N PHE A 88 0.41 -2.86 -2.42
CA PHE A 88 1.15 -1.60 -2.46
C PHE A 88 2.14 -1.52 -3.63
N ARG A 89 2.84 -2.60 -3.95
CA ARG A 89 3.74 -2.64 -5.12
C ARG A 89 2.97 -2.52 -6.43
N HIS A 90 1.83 -3.17 -6.55
CA HIS A 90 0.96 -3.04 -7.72
C HIS A 90 0.40 -1.61 -7.85
N ALA A 91 -0.03 -1.01 -6.73
CA ALA A 91 -0.51 0.36 -6.71
C ALA A 91 0.60 1.33 -7.15
N ALA A 92 1.81 1.23 -6.59
CA ALA A 92 2.94 2.07 -6.98
C ALA A 92 3.31 1.92 -8.47
N ASN A 93 3.36 0.69 -8.98
CA ASN A 93 3.61 0.43 -10.40
C ASN A 93 2.51 0.96 -11.32
N ALA A 94 1.26 1.02 -10.83
CA ALA A 94 0.16 1.61 -11.58
C ALA A 94 0.28 3.14 -11.62
N VAL A 95 0.58 3.79 -10.49
CA VAL A 95 0.80 5.24 -10.40
C VAL A 95 1.90 5.69 -11.35
N GLY A 96 3.09 5.06 -11.25
CA GLY A 96 4.26 5.47 -12.04
C GLY A 96 4.14 5.20 -13.55
N ARG A 97 3.08 4.51 -14.00
CA ARG A 97 2.78 4.32 -15.43
C ARG A 97 1.64 5.20 -15.93
N SER A 98 0.94 5.88 -15.03
CA SER A 98 -0.20 6.70 -15.37
C SER A 98 0.18 8.17 -15.34
N ASP A 99 -0.34 8.92 -16.32
CA ASP A 99 -0.15 10.37 -16.43
C ASP A 99 -0.95 11.08 -15.32
N ASN A 100 -0.29 11.33 -14.20
CA ASN A 100 -0.83 12.02 -13.05
C ASN A 100 0.30 12.71 -12.27
N TRP A 101 -0.07 13.69 -11.44
CA TRP A 101 0.86 14.50 -10.65
C TRP A 101 1.70 13.73 -9.61
N LEU A 102 1.38 12.46 -9.33
CA LEU A 102 2.18 11.59 -8.43
C LEU A 102 3.22 10.75 -9.18
N GLY A 103 3.14 10.67 -10.51
CA GLY A 103 3.97 9.80 -11.35
C GLY A 103 4.75 10.52 -12.46
N ASP A 104 4.81 11.85 -12.42
CA ASP A 104 5.57 12.72 -13.35
C ASP A 104 7.09 12.56 -13.21
#